data_AF-A0A8X6VD92-F1
#
_entry.id   AF-A0A8X6VD92-F1
#
_cell.length_a   1.000
_cell.length_b   1.000
_cell.length_c   1.000
_cell.angle_alpha   90.00
_cell.angle_beta   90.00
_cell.angle_gamma   90.00
#
_symmetry.space_group_name_H-M   'P 1'
#
loop_
_entity.id
_entity.type
_entity.pdbx_description
1 polymer ?
#
loop_
_entity_poly.entity_id
_entity_poly.type
_entity_poly.pdbx_seq_one_letter_code
_entity_poly.pdbx_strand_id
1 'polypeptide(L)'
;MQIAAKEAKDVSGHSDITVAIEGTWQKHGLTSLNGVVIATSFYTGKMLGASILSIFCKCPNKMHNENCKANHFGNSGRKEVSGAIEIFQRSESLQGRRYTKFLSNGDARAYKAVNEMHPYEDTGIEKLECVGYVKKRMGTRLRALKLKMKWNKLSDKKKNIG
;
A
#
# COMPACT_ATOMS: atom_id res chain seq x y z
N MET A 1 -2.91 7.91 -17.91
CA MET A 1 -2.09 8.21 -16.71
C MET A 1 -1.13 9.39 -16.91
N GLN A 2 -0.58 9.63 -18.11
CA GLN A 2 0.33 10.78 -18.35
C GLN A 2 -0.24 12.15 -17.96
N ILE A 3 -1.50 12.43 -18.32
CA ILE A 3 -2.17 13.69 -17.97
C ILE A 3 -2.26 13.84 -16.45
N ALA A 4 -2.65 12.77 -15.74
CA ALA A 4 -2.71 12.76 -14.28
C ALA A 4 -1.33 12.99 -13.64
N ALA A 5 -0.27 12.41 -14.20
CA ALA A 5 1.11 12.61 -13.74
C ALA A 5 1.65 14.01 -14.03
N LYS A 6 1.19 14.66 -15.11
CA LYS A 6 1.47 16.07 -15.39
C LYS A 6 0.79 16.97 -14.36
N GLU A 7 -0.51 16.81 -14.17
CA GLU A 7 -1.25 17.62 -13.20
C GLU A 7 -0.75 17.42 -11.76
N ALA A 8 -0.39 16.19 -11.37
CA ALA A 8 0.19 15.94 -10.06
C ALA A 8 1.50 16.72 -9.85
N LYS A 9 2.32 16.86 -10.90
CA LYS A 9 3.52 17.70 -10.89
C LYS A 9 3.17 19.18 -10.83
N ASP A 10 2.18 19.62 -11.60
CA ASP A 10 1.77 21.02 -11.62
C ASP A 10 1.25 21.47 -10.25
N VAL A 11 0.55 20.57 -9.53
CA VAL A 11 0.07 20.82 -8.17
C VAL A 11 1.18 20.73 -7.11
N SER A 12 2.14 19.80 -7.24
CA SER A 12 3.26 19.69 -6.29
C SER A 12 4.37 20.72 -6.53
N GLY A 13 4.46 21.27 -7.73
CA GLY A 13 5.55 22.16 -8.15
C GLY A 13 6.89 21.46 -8.41
N HIS A 14 6.97 20.14 -8.27
CA HIS A 14 8.19 19.34 -8.46
C HIS A 14 7.90 17.92 -8.96
N SER A 15 8.91 17.24 -9.51
CA SER A 15 8.75 15.90 -10.12
C SER A 15 8.54 14.76 -9.10
N ASP A 16 8.79 15.04 -7.81
CA ASP A 16 8.58 14.10 -6.72
C ASP A 16 7.13 14.12 -6.27
N ILE A 17 6.50 12.96 -6.16
CA ILE A 17 5.06 12.86 -5.91
C ILE A 17 4.80 12.02 -4.65
N THR A 18 3.88 12.51 -3.82
CA THR A 18 3.30 11.74 -2.73
C THR A 18 2.20 10.84 -3.27
N VAL A 19 2.33 9.52 -3.04
CA VAL A 19 1.38 8.53 -3.52
C VAL A 19 0.74 7.75 -2.38
N ALA A 20 -0.56 7.51 -2.52
CA ALA A 20 -1.27 6.49 -1.76
C ALA A 20 -1.25 5.18 -2.54
N ILE A 21 -0.83 4.09 -1.88
CA ILE A 21 -0.81 2.75 -2.45
C ILE A 21 -1.92 1.92 -1.81
N GLU A 22 -2.81 1.39 -2.65
CA GLU A 22 -3.90 0.53 -2.21
C GLU A 22 -4.08 -0.67 -3.14
N GLY A 23 -4.33 -1.84 -2.54
CA GLY A 23 -4.71 -3.06 -3.24
C GLY A 23 -6.20 -3.37 -3.11
N THR A 24 -6.81 -3.85 -4.20
CA THR A 24 -8.15 -4.45 -4.21
C THR A 24 -8.11 -5.87 -4.75
N TRP A 25 -8.99 -6.73 -4.24
CA TRP A 25 -8.97 -8.17 -4.45
C TRP A 25 -10.32 -8.67 -4.95
N GLN A 26 -10.30 -9.67 -5.84
CA GLN A 26 -11.54 -10.25 -6.40
C GLN A 26 -12.48 -10.84 -5.34
N LYS A 27 -11.92 -11.40 -4.27
CA LYS A 27 -12.63 -12.05 -3.17
C LYS A 27 -12.09 -11.54 -1.84
N HIS A 28 -12.94 -11.52 -0.81
CA HIS A 28 -12.48 -11.26 0.55
C HIS A 28 -11.55 -12.37 1.05
N GLY A 29 -10.56 -11.97 1.86
CA GLY A 29 -9.61 -12.89 2.46
C GLY A 29 -8.46 -13.31 1.54
N LEU A 30 -7.66 -14.28 2.01
CA LEU A 30 -6.40 -14.65 1.36
C LEU A 30 -6.56 -15.59 0.14
N THR A 31 -7.77 -15.82 -0.34
CA THR A 31 -8.07 -16.78 -1.41
C THR A 31 -8.26 -16.13 -2.79
N SER A 32 -8.02 -14.82 -2.88
CA SER A 32 -8.17 -14.07 -4.12
C SER A 32 -7.18 -14.49 -5.20
N LEU A 33 -7.70 -14.89 -6.36
CA LEU A 33 -6.90 -15.25 -7.52
C LEU A 33 -6.40 -14.02 -8.30
N ASN A 34 -7.22 -12.98 -8.37
CA ASN A 34 -6.90 -11.73 -9.05
C ASN A 34 -6.86 -10.57 -8.07
N GLY A 35 -6.08 -9.57 -8.40
CA GLY A 35 -5.93 -8.35 -7.62
C GLY A 35 -5.41 -7.20 -8.46
N VAL A 36 -5.67 -5.99 -8.00
CA VAL A 36 -5.13 -4.77 -8.61
C VAL A 36 -4.53 -3.93 -7.51
N VAL A 37 -3.30 -3.47 -7.72
CA VAL A 37 -2.66 -2.47 -6.87
C VAL A 37 -2.66 -1.16 -7.63
N ILE A 38 -2.99 -0.06 -6.97
CA ILE A 38 -3.10 1.27 -7.58
C ILE A 38 -2.22 2.24 -6.80
N ALA A 39 -1.52 3.10 -7.53
CA ALA A 39 -0.91 4.30 -6.99
C ALA A 39 -1.72 5.52 -7.37
N THR A 40 -2.14 6.27 -6.37
CA THR A 40 -2.96 7.48 -6.53
C THR A 40 -2.19 8.67 -5.99
N SER A 41 -2.16 9.76 -6.75
CA SER A 41 -1.62 11.04 -6.27
C SER A 41 -2.38 11.48 -5.04
N PHE A 42 -1.67 11.79 -3.95
CA PHE A 42 -2.28 12.25 -2.72
C PHE A 42 -3.04 13.57 -2.89
N TYR A 43 -2.45 14.51 -3.65
CA TYR A 43 -3.02 15.86 -3.80
C TYR A 43 -4.12 15.94 -4.86
N THR A 44 -4.00 15.20 -5.96
CA THR A 44 -4.98 15.28 -7.06
C THR A 44 -6.04 14.20 -7.00
N GLY A 45 -5.84 13.15 -6.19
CA GLY A 45 -6.72 11.98 -6.17
C GLY A 45 -6.73 11.17 -7.48
N LYS A 46 -5.86 11.51 -8.43
CA LYS A 46 -5.80 10.83 -9.74
C LYS A 46 -4.85 9.64 -9.71
N MET A 47 -5.25 8.59 -10.41
CA MET A 47 -4.43 7.39 -10.58
C MET A 47 -3.19 7.68 -11.42
N LEU A 48 -2.03 7.38 -10.83
CA LEU A 48 -0.72 7.49 -11.46
C LEU A 48 -0.19 6.12 -11.89
N GLY A 49 -0.61 5.02 -11.27
CA GLY A 49 -0.14 3.70 -11.66
C GLY A 49 -1.11 2.61 -11.27
N ALA A 50 -1.08 1.48 -11.98
CA ALA A 50 -1.72 0.27 -11.52
C ALA A 50 -0.93 -0.98 -11.91
N SER A 51 -0.92 -1.99 -11.07
CA SER A 51 -0.40 -3.32 -11.37
C SER A 51 -1.55 -4.33 -11.26
N ILE A 52 -1.75 -5.13 -12.29
CA ILE A 52 -2.77 -6.18 -12.32
C ILE A 52 -2.07 -7.49 -12.01
N LEU A 53 -2.50 -8.18 -10.96
CA LEU A 53 -1.84 -9.35 -10.42
C LEU A 53 -2.76 -10.56 -10.45
N SER A 54 -2.30 -11.64 -11.08
CA SER A 54 -3.01 -12.90 -11.19
C SER A 54 -2.11 -14.05 -10.74
N ILE A 55 -2.65 -14.90 -9.86
CA ILE A 55 -2.09 -16.23 -9.57
C ILE A 55 -2.81 -17.32 -10.38
N PHE A 56 -3.83 -16.95 -11.16
CA PHE A 56 -4.64 -17.89 -11.90
C PHE A 56 -3.92 -18.35 -13.16
N CYS A 57 -3.69 -19.65 -13.26
CA CYS A 57 -2.98 -20.30 -14.35
C CYS A 57 -3.88 -21.39 -14.95
N LYS A 58 -4.12 -21.33 -16.26
CA LYS A 58 -4.82 -22.39 -17.03
C LYS A 58 -3.85 -23.39 -17.68
N CYS A 59 -2.54 -23.25 -17.44
CA CYS A 59 -1.55 -24.08 -18.11
C CYS A 59 -1.57 -25.53 -17.59
N PRO A 60 -1.45 -26.53 -18.47
CA PRO A 60 -1.30 -27.92 -18.07
C PRO A 60 -0.12 -28.08 -17.10
N ASN A 61 -0.31 -28.84 -16.01
CA ASN A 61 0.72 -29.13 -15.01
C ASN A 61 1.43 -27.91 -14.41
N LYS A 62 0.82 -26.70 -14.47
CA LYS A 62 1.46 -25.42 -14.09
C LYS A 62 2.78 -25.15 -14.84
N MET A 63 2.98 -25.76 -16.01
CA MET A 63 4.07 -25.39 -16.90
C MET A 63 3.69 -24.10 -17.62
N HIS A 64 4.16 -22.98 -17.09
CA HIS A 64 3.83 -21.65 -17.61
C HIS A 64 4.34 -21.52 -19.05
N ASN A 65 3.41 -21.32 -19.98
CA ASN A 65 3.72 -20.99 -21.37
C ASN A 65 3.60 -19.48 -21.60
N GLU A 66 3.99 -19.01 -22.80
CA GLU A 66 3.91 -17.61 -23.22
C GLU A 66 2.50 -17.01 -23.12
N ASN A 67 1.46 -17.84 -23.18
CA ASN A 67 0.06 -17.43 -23.07
C ASN A 67 -0.45 -17.36 -21.63
N CYS A 68 0.35 -17.77 -20.65
CA CYS A 68 -0.01 -17.70 -19.25
C CYS A 68 -0.16 -16.25 -18.79
N LYS A 69 -1.28 -15.95 -18.14
CA LYS A 69 -1.54 -14.61 -17.56
C LYS A 69 -1.24 -14.54 -16.06
N ALA A 70 -0.76 -15.63 -15.46
CA ALA A 70 -0.29 -15.61 -14.08
C ALA A 70 1.05 -14.87 -14.02
N ASN A 71 1.09 -13.78 -13.26
CA ASN A 71 2.27 -12.94 -13.10
C ASN A 71 2.63 -12.71 -11.61
N HIS A 72 1.89 -13.31 -10.68
CA HIS A 72 2.22 -13.31 -9.27
C HIS A 72 2.47 -14.73 -8.79
N PHE A 73 3.50 -14.90 -7.97
CA PHE A 73 3.84 -16.18 -7.35
C PHE A 73 3.84 -16.01 -5.83
N GLY A 74 3.05 -16.83 -5.14
CA GLY A 74 2.92 -16.81 -3.67
C GLY A 74 1.53 -16.40 -3.18
N ASN A 75 1.41 -16.19 -1.86
CA ASN A 75 0.13 -15.90 -1.23
C ASN A 75 -0.43 -14.54 -1.67
N SER A 76 -1.76 -14.42 -1.66
CA SER A 76 -2.53 -13.21 -1.96
C SER A 76 -2.09 -12.00 -1.13
N GLY A 77 -1.69 -12.20 0.13
CA GLY A 77 -1.18 -11.15 1.01
C GLY A 77 0.15 -10.52 0.57
N ARG A 78 0.84 -11.09 -0.44
CA ARG A 78 2.05 -10.50 -1.04
C ARG A 78 1.76 -9.72 -2.33
N LYS A 79 0.52 -9.76 -2.83
CA LYS A 79 0.18 -9.07 -4.09
C LYS A 79 0.36 -7.56 -3.96
N GLU A 80 -0.03 -6.95 -2.85
CA GLU A 80 0.18 -5.51 -2.65
C GLU A 80 1.67 -5.14 -2.74
N VAL A 81 2.54 -5.99 -2.19
CA VAL A 81 3.99 -5.83 -2.27
C VAL A 81 4.48 -5.89 -3.71
N SER A 82 4.14 -6.96 -4.45
CA SER A 82 4.58 -7.12 -5.85
C SER A 82 4.08 -5.98 -6.75
N GLY A 83 2.81 -5.58 -6.58
CA GLY A 83 2.25 -4.50 -7.38
C GLY A 83 2.84 -3.14 -7.05
N ALA A 84 3.15 -2.86 -5.77
CA ALA A 84 3.83 -1.64 -5.38
C ALA A 84 5.24 -1.57 -6.00
N ILE A 85 6.03 -2.64 -5.92
CA ILE A 85 7.34 -2.79 -6.56
C ILE A 85 7.25 -2.48 -8.06
N GLU A 86 6.33 -3.13 -8.77
CA GLU A 86 6.17 -2.95 -10.22
C GLU A 86 5.81 -1.50 -10.58
N ILE A 87 4.92 -0.86 -9.81
CA ILE A 87 4.52 0.53 -10.05
C ILE A 87 5.68 1.50 -9.83
N PHE A 88 6.49 1.30 -8.78
CA PHE A 88 7.64 2.15 -8.49
C PHE A 88 8.74 2.01 -9.54
N GLN A 89 9.09 0.79 -9.95
CA GLN A 89 10.11 0.53 -10.98
C GLN A 89 9.85 1.24 -12.30
N ARG A 90 8.58 1.32 -12.70
CA ARG A 90 8.19 1.90 -14.00
C ARG A 90 7.76 3.36 -13.92
N SER A 91 7.80 3.97 -12.74
CA SER A 91 7.30 5.34 -12.51
C SER A 91 8.07 6.38 -13.33
N GLU A 92 9.40 6.36 -13.27
CA GLU A 92 10.25 7.27 -14.04
C GLU A 92 10.22 6.96 -15.53
N SER A 93 10.38 5.69 -15.92
CA SER A 93 10.45 5.32 -17.33
C SER A 93 9.14 5.58 -18.07
N LEU A 94 7.99 5.35 -17.41
CA LEU A 94 6.70 5.59 -18.05
C LEU A 94 6.27 7.04 -17.93
N GLN A 95 6.54 7.76 -16.83
CA GLN A 95 5.89 9.06 -16.55
C GLN A 95 6.86 10.19 -16.27
N GLY A 96 8.15 9.90 -16.15
CA GLY A 96 9.18 10.85 -15.74
C GLY A 96 8.90 11.42 -14.35
N ARG A 97 8.39 10.61 -13.42
CA ARG A 97 8.06 11.00 -12.05
C ARG A 97 8.66 10.03 -11.05
N ARG A 98 9.03 10.56 -9.88
CA ARG A 98 9.50 9.79 -8.73
C ARG A 98 8.43 9.81 -7.63
N TYR A 99 8.25 8.69 -6.95
CA TYR A 99 7.35 8.57 -5.83
C TYR A 99 8.15 8.57 -4.53
N THR A 100 8.29 9.74 -3.90
CA THR A 100 9.20 9.91 -2.76
C THR A 100 8.49 9.79 -1.41
N LYS A 101 7.16 9.83 -1.39
CA LYS A 101 6.37 9.62 -0.18
C LYS A 101 5.30 8.55 -0.39
N PHE A 102 5.28 7.58 0.50
CA PHE A 102 4.45 6.38 0.44
C PHE A 102 3.42 6.39 1.56
N LEU A 103 2.16 6.62 1.22
CA LEU A 103 1.04 6.52 2.16
C LEU A 103 0.39 5.14 2.03
N SER A 104 0.28 4.40 3.15
CA SER A 104 -0.50 3.16 3.21
C SER A 104 -1.34 3.03 4.47
N ASN A 105 -2.29 2.10 4.44
CA ASN A 105 -3.23 1.80 5.52
C ASN A 105 -2.60 0.98 6.67
N GLY A 106 -1.27 1.02 6.81
CA GLY A 106 -0.56 0.45 7.96
C GLY A 106 0.11 -0.90 7.75
N ASP A 107 -0.04 -1.56 6.59
CA ASP A 107 0.88 -2.64 6.24
C ASP A 107 2.21 -2.04 5.80
N ALA A 108 3.26 -2.32 6.58
CA ALA A 108 4.61 -1.85 6.32
C ALA A 108 5.34 -2.70 5.28
N ARG A 109 4.81 -3.86 4.87
CA ARG A 109 5.51 -4.81 3.98
C ARG A 109 5.75 -4.23 2.59
N ALA A 110 4.74 -3.58 2.01
CA ALA A 110 4.86 -2.96 0.69
C ALA A 110 5.89 -1.82 0.72
N TYR A 111 5.77 -0.91 1.69
CA TYR A 111 6.76 0.15 1.90
C TYR A 111 8.18 -0.40 2.06
N LYS A 112 8.36 -1.40 2.94
CA LYS A 112 9.68 -1.96 3.22
C LYS A 112 10.32 -2.54 1.96
N ALA A 113 9.57 -3.32 1.18
CA ALA A 113 10.09 -3.93 -0.04
C ALA A 113 10.41 -2.88 -1.12
N VAL A 114 9.57 -1.85 -1.24
CA VAL A 114 9.82 -0.73 -2.16
C VAL A 114 11.02 0.10 -1.70
N ASN A 115 11.24 0.27 -0.40
CA ASN A 115 12.41 1.00 0.08
C ASN A 115 13.71 0.18 -0.10
N GLU A 116 13.67 -1.14 0.11
CA GLU A 116 14.81 -2.05 -0.06
C GLU A 116 15.29 -2.15 -1.52
N MET A 117 14.38 -1.96 -2.49
CA MET A 117 14.75 -2.02 -3.91
C MET A 117 15.45 -0.76 -4.42
N HIS A 118 15.48 0.33 -3.63
CA HIS A 118 16.06 1.62 -4.01
C HIS A 118 15.66 2.05 -5.43
N PRO A 119 14.38 2.35 -5.68
CA PRO A 119 13.88 2.55 -7.03
C PRO A 119 14.41 3.83 -7.70
N TYR A 120 15.03 4.72 -6.92
CA TYR A 120 15.65 5.97 -7.36
C TYR A 120 17.06 6.05 -6.76
N GLU A 121 18.06 6.43 -7.56
CA GLU A 121 19.47 6.42 -7.14
C GLU A 121 19.80 7.49 -6.09
N ASP A 122 19.13 8.63 -6.15
CA ASP A 122 19.45 9.83 -5.38
C ASP A 122 18.46 10.12 -4.25
N THR A 123 17.37 9.35 -4.15
CA THR A 123 16.22 9.71 -3.32
C THR A 123 15.62 8.51 -2.59
N GLY A 124 15.55 8.62 -1.26
CA GLY A 124 14.85 7.65 -0.41
C GLY A 124 13.33 7.85 -0.38
N ILE A 125 12.60 6.87 0.15
CA ILE A 125 11.14 6.92 0.25
C ILE A 125 10.72 7.17 1.70
N GLU A 126 10.03 8.28 1.91
CA GLU A 126 9.42 8.62 3.19
C GLU A 126 8.11 7.83 3.38
N LYS A 127 7.99 7.11 4.50
CA LYS A 127 6.74 6.45 4.87
C LYS A 127 5.79 7.44 5.54
N LEU A 128 4.57 7.55 5.02
CA LEU A 128 3.47 8.26 5.65
C LEU A 128 2.46 7.26 6.24
N GLU A 129 1.83 7.65 7.35
CA GLU A 129 0.75 6.86 7.96
C GLU A 129 -0.60 7.55 7.79
N CYS A 130 -1.62 6.78 7.39
CA CYS A 130 -2.98 7.27 7.34
C CYS A 130 -3.50 7.62 8.74
N VAL A 131 -4.12 8.79 8.90
CA VAL A 131 -4.77 9.22 10.16
C VAL A 131 -5.79 8.20 10.65
N GLY A 132 -6.51 7.54 9.73
CA GLY A 132 -7.44 6.45 10.06
C GLY A 132 -6.73 5.25 10.71
N TYR A 133 -5.53 4.92 10.25
CA TYR A 133 -4.72 3.85 10.85
C TYR A 133 -4.19 4.25 12.24
N VAL A 134 -3.73 5.51 12.40
CA VAL A 134 -3.34 6.06 13.71
C VAL A 134 -4.51 5.99 14.70
N LYS A 135 -5.71 6.42 14.28
CA LYS A 135 -6.94 6.35 15.09
C LYS A 135 -7.27 4.93 15.52
N LYS A 136 -7.21 3.95 14.59
CA LYS A 136 -7.44 2.52 14.91
C LYS A 136 -6.45 2.01 15.94
N ARG A 137 -5.16 2.32 15.78
CA ARG A 137 -4.09 1.91 16.71
C ARG A 137 -4.31 2.51 18.11
N MET A 138 -4.61 3.81 18.18
CA MET A 138 -4.92 4.49 19.44
C MET A 138 -6.15 3.84 20.11
N GLY A 139 -7.24 3.63 19.36
CA GLY A 139 -8.45 3.00 19.89
C GLY A 139 -8.23 1.58 20.41
N THR A 140 -7.38 0.78 19.75
CA THR A 140 -7.01 -0.55 20.23
C THR A 140 -6.20 -0.48 21.53
N ARG A 141 -5.20 0.41 21.61
CA ARG A 141 -4.39 0.61 22.83
C ARG A 141 -5.24 1.10 24.00
N LEU A 142 -6.14 2.03 23.77
CA LEU A 142 -7.06 2.55 24.80
C LEU A 142 -8.00 1.46 25.33
N ARG A 143 -8.59 0.64 24.45
CA ARG A 143 -9.43 -0.49 24.87
C ARG A 143 -8.64 -1.52 25.66
N ALA A 144 -7.41 -1.85 25.24
CA ALA A 144 -6.54 -2.75 25.99
C ALA A 144 -6.17 -2.18 27.37
N LEU A 145 -5.90 -0.88 27.45
CA LEU A 145 -5.63 -0.20 28.73
C LEU A 145 -6.87 -0.23 29.65
N LYS A 146 -8.05 0.08 29.11
CA LYS A 146 -9.32 0.03 29.84
C LYS A 146 -9.54 -1.35 30.49
N LEU A 147 -9.27 -2.43 29.75
CA LEU A 147 -9.36 -3.80 30.24
C LEU A 147 -8.32 -4.12 31.32
N LYS A 148 -7.06 -3.70 31.13
CA LYS A 148 -6.00 -3.91 32.13
C LYS A 148 -6.24 -3.15 33.44
N MET A 149 -6.86 -1.98 33.34
CA MET A 149 -7.17 -1.14 34.49
C MET A 149 -8.55 -1.45 35.09
N LYS A 150 -9.24 -2.50 34.62
CA LYS A 150 -10.55 -2.88 35.14
C LYS A 150 -10.42 -3.17 36.64
N TRP A 151 -11.32 -2.59 37.44
CA TRP A 151 -11.33 -2.64 38.91
C TRP A 151 -10.27 -1.81 39.64
N ASN A 152 -9.31 -1.20 38.93
CA ASN A 152 -8.39 -0.26 39.55
C ASN A 152 -9.12 1.05 39.90
N LYS A 153 -8.74 1.65 41.03
CA LYS A 153 -9.13 3.03 41.35
C LYS A 153 -8.32 3.98 40.48
N LEU A 154 -9.02 4.86 39.77
CA LEU A 154 -8.42 5.96 39.02
C LEU A 154 -8.06 7.10 39.97
N SER A 155 -7.32 8.09 39.47
CA SER A 155 -6.90 9.27 40.26
C SER A 155 -8.07 10.10 40.79
N ASP A 156 -9.23 10.03 40.13
CA ASP A 156 -10.50 10.63 40.56
C ASP A 156 -11.24 9.78 41.62
N LYS A 157 -10.58 8.75 42.18
CA LYS A 157 -11.10 7.77 43.15
C LYS A 157 -12.27 6.92 42.64
N LYS A 158 -12.65 7.02 41.37
CA LYS A 158 -13.68 6.16 40.77
C LYS A 158 -13.06 4.82 40.39
N LYS A 159 -13.85 3.75 40.52
CA LYS A 159 -13.46 2.43 40.00
C LYS A 159 -13.63 2.45 38.49
N ASN A 160 -12.63 1.98 37.76
CA ASN A 160 -12.79 1.71 36.33
C ASN A 160 -13.63 0.43 36.15
N ILE A 161 -14.84 0.59 35.65
CA ILE A 161 -15.85 -0.49 35.56
C ILE A 161 -15.71 -1.35 34.30
N GLY A 162 -14.78 -1.00 33.39
CA GLY A 162 -14.54 -1.73 32.15
C GLY A 162 -15.46 -1.36 31.00
#